data_AF-A0A6M2E3Y5-F1
#
_entry.id   AF-A0A6M2E3Y5-F1
#
_cell.length_a   1.000
_cell.length_b   1.000
_cell.length_c   1.000
_cell.angle_alpha   90.00
_cell.angle_beta   90.00
_cell.angle_gamma   90.00
#
_symmetry.space_group_name_H-M   'P 1'
#
loop_
_entity.id
_entity.type
_entity.pdbx_description
1 polymer ?
#
loop_
_entity_poly.entity_id
_entity_poly.type
_entity_poly.pdbx_seq_one_letter_code
_entity_poly.pdbx_strand_id
1 'polypeptide(L)'
;SVDLAQFDENSPLYSMCRSWIQNKPLQNVEKNHSGSDDDKKKNVNEIVDEEDIKGIIALPAPVPPPKDEAGNVKDLRVPSPVPQPSEKFFMASDETEIVPVSVLLAGHQTRWKTVRQKWKEAAMANEERYKESATMLLRAMSNDQDASSQWESAPA
;
A
#
# COMPACT_ATOMS: atom_id res chain seq x y z
N SER A 1 13.36 -28.86 21.22
CA SER A 1 14.29 -28.67 20.09
C SER A 1 13.78 -29.48 18.92
N VAL A 2 14.09 -29.07 17.69
CA VAL A 2 13.66 -29.75 16.46
C VAL A 2 14.83 -30.60 15.99
N ASP A 3 14.61 -31.89 15.74
CA ASP A 3 15.64 -32.73 15.13
C ASP A 3 15.57 -32.61 13.61
N LEU A 4 16.65 -32.07 13.02
CA LEU A 4 16.76 -31.83 11.59
C LEU A 4 17.50 -32.98 10.88
N ALA A 5 18.05 -33.95 11.61
CA ALA A 5 18.84 -35.05 11.05
C ALA A 5 17.99 -36.12 10.34
N GLN A 6 16.67 -36.05 10.46
CA GLN A 6 15.71 -36.95 9.80
C GLN A 6 15.32 -36.52 8.38
N PHE A 7 15.78 -35.35 7.91
CA PHE A 7 15.44 -34.81 6.60
C PHE A 7 16.59 -35.02 5.60
N ASP A 8 16.24 -35.32 4.35
CA ASP A 8 17.19 -35.52 3.26
C ASP A 8 17.66 -34.18 2.63
N GLU A 9 18.70 -34.23 1.81
CA GLU A 9 19.28 -33.01 1.17
C GLU A 9 18.32 -32.31 0.21
N ASN A 10 17.26 -33.01 -0.23
CA ASN A 10 16.25 -32.47 -1.13
C ASN A 10 15.08 -31.80 -0.37
N SER A 11 15.05 -31.93 0.96
CA SER A 11 14.05 -31.27 1.80
C SER A 11 14.34 -29.77 1.89
N PRO A 12 13.35 -28.89 1.68
CA PRO A 12 13.53 -27.44 1.75
C PRO A 12 13.62 -26.98 3.22
N LEU A 13 14.73 -27.32 3.88
CA LEU A 13 14.98 -27.09 5.31
C LEU A 13 14.86 -25.61 5.66
N TYR A 14 15.34 -24.73 4.78
CA TYR A 14 15.23 -23.29 4.96
C TYR A 14 13.77 -22.83 5.05
N SER A 15 12.91 -23.30 4.14
CA SER A 15 11.49 -22.96 4.11
C SER A 15 10.78 -23.47 5.37
N MET A 16 11.05 -24.71 5.77
CA MET A 16 10.49 -25.30 7.00
C MET A 16 10.92 -24.55 8.26
N CYS A 17 12.22 -24.24 8.40
CA CYS A 17 12.74 -23.49 9.53
C CYS A 17 12.18 -22.05 9.56
N ARG A 18 12.04 -21.38 8.41
CA ARG A 18 11.41 -20.05 8.30
C ARG A 18 9.96 -20.07 8.77
N SER A 19 9.18 -21.03 8.28
CA SER A 19 7.78 -21.19 8.69
C SER A 19 7.65 -21.52 10.16
N TRP A 20 8.53 -22.37 10.72
CA TRP A 20 8.57 -22.65 12.15
C TRP A 20 8.79 -21.37 12.96
N ILE A 21 9.83 -20.60 12.62
CA ILE A 21 10.18 -19.36 13.32
C ILE A 21 9.02 -18.36 13.29
N GLN A 22 8.25 -18.33 12.20
CA GLN A 22 7.06 -17.49 12.05
C GLN A 22 5.87 -17.98 12.90
N ASN A 23 5.71 -19.30 13.06
CA ASN A 23 4.64 -19.92 13.85
C ASN A 23 4.95 -20.00 15.35
N LYS A 24 5.44 -18.90 15.93
CA LYS A 24 5.62 -18.77 17.39
C LYS A 24 4.39 -18.07 17.97
N PRO A 25 3.38 -18.81 18.51
CA PRO A 25 2.15 -18.20 19.00
C PRO A 25 2.42 -17.17 20.09
N LEU A 26 3.43 -17.38 20.95
CA LEU A 26 3.81 -16.47 22.02
C LEU A 26 4.47 -15.16 21.54
N GLN A 27 5.20 -15.16 20.42
CA GLN A 27 5.77 -13.94 19.83
C GLN A 27 4.79 -13.19 18.92
N ASN A 28 3.74 -13.87 18.46
CA ASN A 28 2.71 -13.26 17.64
C ASN A 28 1.72 -12.44 18.48
N VAL A 29 1.58 -12.69 19.79
CA VAL A 29 0.78 -11.83 20.69
C VAL A 29 1.39 -10.43 20.83
N GLU A 30 2.72 -10.32 20.90
CA GLU A 30 3.39 -9.01 20.99
C GLU A 30 3.34 -8.22 19.67
N LYS A 31 3.29 -8.91 18.51
CA LYS A 31 3.17 -8.25 17.20
C LYS A 31 1.71 -8.00 16.78
N ASN A 32 0.75 -8.73 17.32
CA ASN A 32 -0.67 -8.55 17.05
C ASN A 32 -1.37 -7.60 18.05
N HIS A 33 -0.63 -7.00 18.99
CA HIS A 33 -1.13 -5.93 19.86
C HIS A 33 -0.97 -4.52 19.29
N SER A 34 -1.22 -4.35 17.99
CA SER A 34 -1.63 -3.05 17.42
C SER A 34 -2.85 -3.13 16.48
N GLY A 35 -3.60 -4.23 16.51
CA GLY A 35 -4.82 -4.40 15.73
C GLY A 35 -5.82 -5.23 16.51
N SER A 36 -6.51 -4.60 17.47
CA SER A 36 -7.66 -5.20 18.12
C SER A 36 -8.80 -5.28 17.11
N ASP A 37 -8.87 -6.39 16.37
CA ASP A 37 -10.13 -6.90 15.81
C ASP A 37 -10.97 -7.41 17.00
N ASP A 38 -11.66 -6.47 17.67
CA ASP A 38 -12.80 -6.82 18.51
C ASP A 38 -14.05 -6.62 17.64
N ASP A 39 -14.59 -7.74 17.18
CA ASP A 39 -15.88 -7.89 16.53
C ASP A 39 -16.99 -7.31 17.42
N LYS A 40 -17.21 -6.00 17.33
CA LYS A 40 -18.47 -5.36 17.67
C LYS A 40 -18.96 -4.58 16.48
N LYS A 41 -19.80 -5.26 15.69
CA LYS A 41 -20.92 -4.65 14.97
C LYS A 41 -21.80 -3.89 15.98
N LYS A 42 -21.33 -2.75 16.48
CA LYS A 42 -22.20 -1.76 17.08
C LYS A 42 -23.00 -1.15 15.94
N ASN A 43 -24.28 -1.49 15.94
CA ASN A 43 -25.32 -0.79 15.23
C ASN A 43 -25.10 0.73 15.42
N VAL A 44 -24.69 1.43 14.35
CA VAL A 44 -24.31 2.86 14.38
C VAL A 44 -25.53 3.78 14.57
N ASN A 45 -26.71 3.21 14.79
CA ASN A 45 -27.97 3.95 14.88
C ASN A 45 -28.39 4.39 16.29
N GLU A 46 -27.56 4.26 17.34
CA GLU A 46 -28.06 4.41 18.72
C GLU A 46 -27.29 5.34 19.66
N ILE A 47 -26.42 6.23 19.16
CA ILE A 47 -25.86 7.29 20.02
C ILE A 47 -25.75 8.59 19.22
N VAL A 48 -26.87 9.31 19.12
CA VAL A 48 -26.86 10.76 18.85
C VAL A 48 -28.00 11.39 19.65
N ASP A 49 -27.83 11.40 20.97
CA ASP A 49 -28.35 12.49 21.79
C ASP A 49 -27.14 13.09 22.50
N GLU A 50 -26.86 14.34 22.13
CA GLU A 50 -26.08 15.39 22.83
C GLU A 50 -25.37 16.24 21.78
N GLU A 51 -26.19 17.15 21.27
CA GLU A 51 -25.88 18.41 20.62
C GLU A 51 -24.71 19.14 21.31
N ASP A 52 -23.45 18.85 20.96
CA ASP A 52 -22.34 19.83 21.10
C ASP A 52 -20.96 19.44 20.52
N ILE A 53 -20.75 18.23 19.98
CA ILE A 53 -19.48 17.95 19.28
C ILE A 53 -19.62 18.38 17.82
N LYS A 54 -19.41 19.68 17.56
CA LYS A 54 -19.33 20.27 16.22
C LYS A 54 -18.02 19.83 15.53
N GLY A 55 -17.83 18.54 15.29
CA GLY A 55 -16.61 17.97 14.73
C GLY A 55 -16.84 16.65 13.99
N ILE A 56 -15.90 16.28 13.09
CA ILE A 56 -15.92 14.99 12.40
C ILE A 56 -15.44 13.91 13.39
N ILE A 57 -16.36 13.04 13.86
CA ILE A 57 -16.06 11.99 14.84
C ILE A 57 -15.63 10.68 14.17
N ALA A 58 -15.99 10.48 12.90
CA ALA A 58 -15.63 9.29 12.12
C ALA A 58 -15.47 9.63 10.62
N LEU A 59 -14.58 8.90 9.94
CA LEU A 59 -14.41 8.97 8.49
C LEU A 59 -15.12 7.79 7.80
N PRO A 60 -15.62 7.99 6.56
CA PRO A 60 -16.22 6.92 5.79
C PRO A 60 -15.17 5.85 5.48
N ALA A 61 -15.63 4.60 5.38
CA ALA A 61 -14.77 3.48 5.00
C ALA A 61 -14.26 3.70 3.56
N PRO A 62 -12.98 3.38 3.28
CA PRO A 62 -12.44 3.53 1.93
C PRO A 62 -13.12 2.57 0.96
N VAL A 63 -13.17 2.97 -0.31
CA VAL A 63 -13.66 2.10 -1.39
C VAL A 63 -12.91 0.77 -1.35
N PRO A 64 -13.58 -0.39 -1.46
CA PRO A 64 -12.92 -1.68 -1.42
C PRO A 64 -11.88 -1.80 -2.55
N PRO A 65 -10.77 -2.53 -2.33
CA PRO A 65 -9.78 -2.72 -3.37
C PRO A 65 -10.38 -3.50 -4.55
N PRO A 66 -9.96 -3.18 -5.79
CA PRO A 66 -10.44 -3.89 -6.97
C PRO A 66 -10.01 -5.35 -6.92
N LYS A 67 -10.83 -6.21 -7.54
CA LYS A 67 -10.58 -7.64 -7.66
C LYS A 67 -10.17 -7.96 -9.09
N ASP A 68 -9.21 -8.86 -9.24
CA ASP A 68 -8.81 -9.39 -10.54
C ASP A 68 -9.88 -10.36 -11.10
N GLU A 69 -9.74 -10.80 -12.36
CA GLU A 69 -10.65 -11.76 -13.01
C GLU A 69 -10.79 -13.09 -12.24
N ALA A 70 -9.75 -13.46 -11.47
CA ALA A 70 -9.74 -14.63 -10.60
C ALA A 70 -10.41 -14.39 -9.22
N GLY A 71 -10.95 -13.20 -8.97
CA GLY A 71 -11.59 -12.82 -7.70
C GLY A 71 -10.63 -12.45 -6.57
N ASN A 72 -9.31 -12.47 -6.82
CA ASN A 72 -8.29 -12.09 -5.85
C ASN A 72 -8.25 -10.57 -5.66
N VAL A 73 -7.99 -10.12 -4.42
CA VAL A 73 -7.80 -8.69 -4.12
C VAL A 73 -6.47 -8.22 -4.72
N LYS A 74 -6.55 -7.21 -5.59
CA LYS A 74 -5.37 -6.62 -6.21
C LYS A 74 -4.75 -5.57 -5.29
N ASP A 75 -3.45 -5.66 -5.06
CA ASP A 75 -2.71 -4.59 -4.38
C ASP A 75 -2.52 -3.40 -5.33
N LEU A 76 -3.10 -2.26 -4.97
CA LEU A 76 -3.00 -1.02 -5.73
C LEU A 76 -1.73 -0.22 -5.41
N ARG A 77 -1.01 -0.55 -4.33
CA ARG A 77 0.20 0.19 -3.94
C ARG A 77 1.40 -0.15 -4.82
N VAL A 78 1.41 -1.35 -5.40
CA VAL A 78 2.51 -1.86 -6.20
C VAL A 78 2.06 -2.00 -7.66
N PRO A 79 2.56 -1.18 -8.59
CA PRO A 79 2.20 -1.32 -9.99
C PRO A 79 2.73 -2.63 -10.58
N SER A 80 2.00 -3.19 -11.55
CA SER A 80 2.49 -4.30 -12.35
C SER A 80 3.80 -3.93 -13.05
N PRO A 81 4.80 -4.85 -13.09
CA PRO A 81 6.09 -4.59 -13.71
C PRO A 81 5.94 -4.14 -15.16
N VAL A 82 6.86 -3.28 -15.61
CA VAL A 82 6.98 -2.93 -17.04
C VAL A 82 7.59 -4.14 -17.75
N PRO A 83 6.93 -4.69 -18.79
CA PRO A 83 7.46 -5.82 -19.56
C PRO A 83 8.87 -5.52 -20.05
N GLN A 84 9.78 -6.48 -19.89
CA GLN A 84 11.10 -6.39 -20.48
C GLN A 84 11.09 -7.09 -21.84
N PRO A 85 11.70 -6.51 -22.88
CA PRO A 85 11.92 -7.25 -24.12
C PRO A 85 12.77 -8.49 -23.83
N SER A 86 12.53 -9.57 -24.56
CA SER A 86 13.37 -10.77 -24.47
C SER A 86 14.74 -10.46 -25.09
N GLU A 87 15.71 -10.08 -24.27
CA GLU A 87 17.09 -9.88 -24.72
C GLU A 87 17.80 -11.22 -24.83
N LYS A 88 18.41 -11.47 -25.99
CA LYS A 88 19.31 -12.61 -26.20
C LYS A 88 20.71 -12.14 -25.87
N PHE A 89 21.32 -12.72 -24.85
CA PHE A 89 22.71 -12.44 -24.50
C PHE A 89 23.61 -13.31 -25.38
N PHE A 90 24.33 -12.70 -26.31
CA PHE A 90 25.32 -13.38 -27.15
C PHE A 90 26.71 -13.14 -26.57
N MET A 91 27.36 -14.21 -26.12
CA MET A 91 28.66 -14.15 -25.43
C MET A 91 29.84 -13.82 -26.36
N ALA A 92 29.62 -13.87 -27.68
CA ALA A 92 30.61 -13.66 -28.74
C ALA A 92 30.03 -12.76 -29.85
N SER A 93 29.41 -11.63 -29.48
CA SER A 93 28.97 -10.61 -30.42
C SER A 93 30.18 -9.80 -30.93
N ASP A 94 30.32 -9.68 -32.25
CA ASP A 94 31.31 -8.80 -32.88
C ASP A 94 31.03 -7.33 -32.52
N GLU A 95 32.08 -6.48 -32.51
CA GLU A 95 31.97 -5.04 -32.17
C GLU A 95 30.96 -4.27 -33.03
N THR A 96 30.65 -4.78 -34.23
CA THR A 96 29.67 -4.22 -35.17
C THR A 96 28.22 -4.52 -34.81
N GLU A 97 27.95 -5.52 -33.97
CA GLU A 97 26.60 -5.91 -33.53
C GLU A 97 26.18 -5.26 -32.19
N ILE A 98 27.10 -4.50 -31.57
CA ILE A 98 26.85 -3.87 -30.27
C ILE A 98 25.97 -2.63 -30.46
N VAL A 99 24.82 -2.60 -29.78
CA VAL A 99 23.97 -1.42 -29.73
C VAL A 99 24.76 -0.25 -29.12
N PRO A 100 24.85 0.91 -29.78
CA PRO A 100 25.61 2.03 -29.26
C PRO A 100 25.06 2.48 -27.90
N VAL A 101 25.96 2.84 -26.98
CA VAL A 101 25.64 3.20 -25.58
C VAL A 101 24.59 4.31 -25.50
N SER A 102 24.61 5.27 -26.42
CA SER A 102 23.63 6.37 -26.47
C SER A 102 22.20 5.88 -26.68
N VAL A 103 22.01 4.87 -27.54
CA VAL A 103 20.70 4.26 -27.82
C VAL A 103 20.23 3.45 -26.62
N LEU A 104 21.12 2.65 -26.02
CA LEU A 104 20.82 1.89 -24.82
C LEU A 104 20.40 2.81 -23.66
N LEU A 105 21.14 3.91 -23.45
CA LEU A 105 20.84 4.88 -22.41
C LEU A 105 19.50 5.58 -22.66
N ALA A 106 19.18 5.96 -23.90
CA ALA A 106 17.89 6.54 -24.25
C ALA A 106 16.73 5.56 -24.00
N GLY A 107 16.91 4.27 -24.32
CA GLY A 107 15.96 3.20 -24.01
C GLY A 107 15.73 3.06 -22.51
N HIS A 108 16.80 3.02 -21.71
CA HIS A 108 16.72 2.97 -20.25
C HIS A 108 16.03 4.19 -19.66
N GLN A 109 16.33 5.40 -20.14
CA GLN A 109 15.66 6.63 -19.68
C GLN A 109 14.15 6.57 -19.93
N THR A 110 13.75 6.13 -21.12
CA THR A 110 12.34 5.98 -21.49
C THR A 110 11.65 4.97 -20.59
N ARG A 111 12.25 3.78 -20.40
CA ARG A 111 11.72 2.75 -19.51
C ARG A 111 11.59 3.25 -18.07
N TRP A 112 12.61 3.94 -17.54
CA TRP A 112 12.55 4.50 -16.19
C TRP A 112 11.47 5.57 -16.02
N LYS A 113 11.21 6.38 -17.05
CA LYS A 113 10.07 7.30 -17.07
C LYS A 113 8.75 6.53 -16.97
N THR A 114 8.58 5.48 -17.76
CA THR A 114 7.38 4.62 -17.70
C THR A 114 7.20 3.96 -16.34
N VAL A 115 8.28 3.42 -15.75
CA VAL A 115 8.23 2.84 -14.41
C VAL A 115 7.74 3.88 -13.41
N ARG A 116 8.38 5.06 -13.35
CA ARG A 116 7.96 6.12 -12.43
C ARG A 116 6.51 6.55 -12.66
N GLN A 117 6.07 6.62 -13.91
CA GLN A 117 4.70 6.97 -14.26
C GLN A 117 3.70 5.94 -13.71
N LYS A 118 3.97 4.63 -13.89
CA LYS A 118 3.12 3.58 -13.31
C LYS A 118 3.04 3.65 -11.78
N TRP A 119 4.16 3.98 -11.12
CA TRP A 119 4.16 4.18 -9.66
C TRP A 119 3.29 5.36 -9.23
N LYS A 120 3.32 6.48 -9.98
CA LYS A 120 2.43 7.62 -9.72
C LYS A 120 0.96 7.24 -9.92
N GLU A 121 0.64 6.53 -10.99
CA GLU A 121 -0.72 6.07 -11.28
C GLU A 121 -1.25 5.12 -10.21
N ALA A 122 -0.43 4.16 -9.77
CA ALA A 122 -0.77 3.25 -8.68
C ALA A 122 -1.02 4.00 -7.36
N ALA A 123 -0.16 4.97 -7.02
CA ALA A 123 -0.34 5.82 -5.85
C ALA A 123 -1.65 6.61 -5.93
N MET A 124 -1.93 7.27 -7.06
CA MET A 124 -3.18 8.01 -7.28
C MET A 124 -4.42 7.10 -7.17
N ALA A 125 -4.39 5.91 -7.78
CA ALA A 125 -5.49 4.95 -7.71
C ALA A 125 -5.73 4.44 -6.27
N ASN A 126 -4.66 4.28 -5.49
CA ASN A 126 -4.77 3.94 -4.07
C ASN A 126 -5.34 5.10 -3.25
N GLU A 127 -4.92 6.35 -3.50
CA GLU A 127 -5.43 7.55 -2.83
C GLU A 127 -6.89 7.84 -3.15
N GLU A 128 -7.33 7.56 -4.39
CA GLU A 128 -8.72 7.77 -4.82
C GLU A 128 -9.73 7.00 -3.95
N ARG A 129 -9.31 5.87 -3.36
CA ARG A 129 -10.14 5.10 -2.42
C ARG A 129 -10.54 5.89 -1.17
N TYR A 130 -9.77 6.92 -0.82
CA TYR A 130 -9.96 7.77 0.35
C TYR A 130 -10.50 9.15 -0.02
N LYS A 131 -10.95 9.36 -1.27
CA LYS A 131 -11.38 10.67 -1.77
C LYS A 131 -12.45 11.32 -0.89
N GLU A 132 -13.45 10.57 -0.46
CA GLU A 132 -14.53 11.08 0.39
C GLU A 132 -13.99 11.55 1.74
N SER A 133 -13.21 10.70 2.42
CA SER A 133 -12.55 11.04 3.68
C SER A 133 -11.65 12.28 3.53
N ALA A 134 -10.90 12.37 2.43
CA ALA A 134 -10.04 13.53 2.14
C ALA A 134 -10.84 14.82 1.95
N THR A 135 -12.00 14.76 1.25
CA THR A 135 -12.87 15.94 1.09
C THR A 135 -13.46 16.42 2.42
N MET A 136 -13.83 15.50 3.31
CA MET A 136 -14.32 15.84 4.64
C MET A 136 -13.24 16.51 5.48
N LEU A 137 -12.02 15.96 5.48
CA LEU A 137 -10.88 16.55 6.19
C LEU A 137 -10.54 17.94 5.64
N LEU A 138 -10.52 18.10 4.33
CA LEU A 138 -10.26 19.40 3.70
C LEU A 138 -11.31 20.44 4.13
N ARG A 139 -12.58 20.06 4.14
CA ARG A 139 -13.67 20.93 4.59
C ARG A 139 -13.55 21.31 6.07
N ALA A 140 -13.20 20.37 6.94
CA ALA A 140 -12.99 20.67 8.36
C ALA A 140 -11.82 21.63 8.58
N MET A 141 -10.69 21.39 7.91
CA MET A 141 -9.51 22.26 7.99
C MET A 141 -9.80 23.69 7.51
N SER A 142 -10.61 23.85 6.45
CA SER A 142 -11.01 25.18 5.97
C SER A 142 -11.95 25.89 6.96
N ASN A 143 -12.91 25.17 7.55
CA ASN A 143 -13.83 25.77 8.52
C ASN A 143 -13.12 26.21 9.82
N ASP A 144 -12.08 25.50 10.25
CA ASP A 144 -11.27 25.90 11.43
C ASP A 144 -10.50 27.20 11.18
N GLN A 145 -10.10 27.51 9.93
CA GLN A 145 -9.48 28.80 9.59
C GLN A 145 -10.44 29.99 9.65
N ASP A 146 -11.74 29.76 9.45
CA ASP A 146 -12.76 30.80 9.60
C ASP A 146 -13.15 30.99 11.07
N ALA A 147 -13.20 29.90 11.86
CA ALA A 147 -13.39 29.97 13.31
C ALA A 147 -12.24 30.78 13.94
N SER A 148 -11.00 30.32 13.71
CA SER A 148 -9.94 31.15 13.16
C SER A 148 -9.99 32.67 13.31
N SER A 149 -10.47 33.30 12.25
CA SER A 149 -10.52 34.75 12.14
C SER A 149 -11.67 35.38 12.92
N GLN A 150 -12.64 34.59 13.37
CA GLN A 150 -13.85 35.09 14.03
C GLN A 150 -13.57 35.58 15.46
N TRP A 151 -12.62 34.97 16.18
CA TRP A 151 -12.24 35.43 17.52
C TRP A 151 -11.25 36.61 17.51
N GLU A 152 -10.53 36.85 16.41
CA GLU A 152 -9.67 38.03 16.24
C GLU A 152 -10.44 39.31 15.87
N SER A 153 -11.68 39.18 15.39
CA SER A 153 -12.50 40.32 14.92
C SER A 153 -13.51 40.86 15.94
N ALA A 154 -13.48 40.38 17.19
CA ALA A 154 -14.35 40.91 18.24
C ALA A 154 -13.87 42.33 18.66
N PRO A 155 -14.71 43.39 18.51
CA PRO A 155 -14.34 44.72 18.96
C PRO A 155 -14.24 44.76 20.50
N ALA A 156 -13.17 45.39 20.98
CA ALA A 156 -12.88 45.63 22.40
C ALA A 156 -13.89 46.57 23.08
#